data_AF-A0A3L7QIL0-F1
#
_entry.id   AF-A0A3L7QIL0-F1
#
_cell.length_a   1.000
_cell.length_b   1.000
_cell.length_c   1.000
_cell.angle_alpha   90.00
_cell.angle_beta   90.00
_cell.angle_gamma   90.00
#
_symmetry.space_group_name_H-M   'P 1'
#
loop_
_entity.id
_entity.type
_entity.pdbx_description
1 polymer ?
#
loop_
_entity_poly.entity_id
_entity_poly.type
_entity_poly.pdbx_seq_one_letter_code
_entity_poly.pdbx_strand_id
1 'polypeptide(L)'
;MLLNVSKYLLALGLLAYVIHSNWLPGNENGLEAVWQKHLVEGKPIHLVFLFASIFLFFLGVCGTIIRWHLMMLAQDMGIGFWNTIRIGFIGFFFNTLLPGSVGGDLVKAAAVCKNQSRRSVAVTIILLDRAIALWGLIFFSGATGAIFLFAGYLGEGNGAAATKSIIKITLSFCGITGLGWFVLGWLPQWRVERFEGRLRRWVAGPAAEFWLTFWRYRCKPLVVMQSLLISWTGHVCLTLSFYCAAQVLRDDQSIPNLLEHFLIVPLGLVIQATPMFPGGAGIGEFGFGALYSWFGTDRAMGVLASLVQRLVTWIIGISAYLVIIALPVPKNQAVAETSDTPS
;
A
#
# COMPACT_ATOMS: atom_id res chain seq x y z
N MET A 1 13.81 17.99 -11.84
CA MET A 1 13.65 17.20 -13.08
C MET A 1 14.64 16.04 -13.15
N LEU A 2 15.96 16.28 -13.07
CA LEU A 2 17.01 15.24 -13.10
C LEU A 2 16.82 14.09 -12.09
N LEU A 3 16.49 14.41 -10.83
CA LEU A 3 16.24 13.38 -9.80
C LEU A 3 15.04 12.48 -10.11
N ASN A 4 14.03 13.00 -10.81
CA ASN A 4 12.87 12.18 -11.19
C ASN A 4 13.26 11.27 -12.35
N VAL A 5 13.97 11.80 -13.37
CA VAL A 5 14.48 11.02 -14.50
C VAL A 5 15.38 9.88 -14.03
N SER A 6 16.29 10.11 -13.09
CA SER A 6 17.15 9.05 -12.56
C SER A 6 16.37 7.94 -11.87
N LYS A 7 15.30 8.26 -11.14
CA LYS A 7 14.39 7.26 -10.54
C LYS A 7 13.68 6.41 -11.61
N TYR A 8 13.30 6.99 -12.77
CA TYR A 8 12.75 6.21 -13.88
C TYR A 8 13.77 5.26 -14.48
N LEU A 9 14.96 5.78 -14.79
CA LEU A 9 16.01 4.97 -15.38
C LEU A 9 16.39 3.81 -14.46
N LEU A 10 16.44 4.06 -13.15
CA LEU A 10 16.67 3.01 -12.16
C LEU A 10 15.53 1.98 -12.12
N ALA A 11 14.27 2.42 -12.08
CA ALA A 11 13.13 1.51 -11.98
C ALA A 11 12.90 0.70 -13.26
N LEU A 12 12.96 1.34 -14.43
CA LEU A 12 12.86 0.67 -15.73
C LEU A 12 14.07 -0.21 -16.01
N GLY A 13 15.28 0.25 -15.67
CA GLY A 13 16.50 -0.53 -15.78
C GLY A 13 16.47 -1.78 -14.90
N LEU A 14 16.03 -1.66 -13.64
CA LEU A 14 15.85 -2.80 -12.76
C LEU A 14 14.76 -3.74 -13.25
N LEU A 15 13.63 -3.21 -13.74
CA LEU A 15 12.55 -4.03 -14.31
C LEU A 15 13.04 -4.81 -15.55
N ALA A 16 13.73 -4.14 -16.48
CA ALA A 16 14.31 -4.78 -17.65
C ALA A 16 15.34 -5.85 -17.27
N TYR A 17 16.21 -5.55 -16.30
CA TYR A 17 17.16 -6.51 -15.75
C TYR A 17 16.46 -7.73 -15.13
N VAL A 18 15.41 -7.53 -14.34
CA VAL A 18 14.65 -8.63 -13.71
C VAL A 18 13.97 -9.50 -14.76
N ILE A 19 13.35 -8.90 -15.77
CA ILE A 19 12.73 -9.65 -16.87
C ILE A 19 13.79 -10.42 -17.64
N HIS A 20 14.90 -9.77 -18.03
CA HIS A 20 15.97 -10.41 -18.79
C HIS A 20 16.64 -11.56 -18.02
N SER A 21 16.96 -11.35 -16.73
CA SER A 21 17.60 -12.36 -15.88
C SER A 21 16.70 -13.54 -15.54
N ASN A 22 15.38 -13.41 -15.69
CA ASN A 22 14.41 -14.49 -15.48
C ASN A 22 13.79 -14.99 -16.80
N TRP A 23 14.26 -14.50 -17.95
CA TRP A 23 13.78 -14.94 -19.26
C TRP A 23 14.12 -16.42 -19.50
N LEU A 24 15.38 -16.79 -19.21
CA LEU A 24 15.90 -18.16 -19.16
C LEU A 24 15.46 -19.05 -20.36
N PRO A 25 16.01 -18.82 -21.56
CA PRO A 25 15.70 -19.63 -22.74
C PRO A 25 15.93 -21.11 -22.53
N GLY A 26 14.97 -21.94 -22.95
CA GLY A 26 15.02 -23.39 -22.82
C GLY A 26 14.78 -23.93 -21.40
N ASN A 27 14.49 -23.06 -20.42
CA ASN A 27 14.08 -23.47 -19.07
C ASN A 27 12.55 -23.44 -18.97
N GLU A 28 11.93 -24.56 -18.61
CA GLU A 28 10.46 -24.69 -18.47
C GLU A 28 9.86 -23.75 -17.41
N ASN A 29 10.67 -23.34 -16.43
CA ASN A 29 10.27 -22.41 -15.38
C ASN A 29 10.70 -20.96 -15.67
N GLY A 30 11.30 -20.69 -16.84
CA GLY A 30 11.64 -19.34 -17.30
C GLY A 30 10.43 -18.54 -17.78
N LEU A 31 10.55 -17.20 -17.79
CA LEU A 31 9.50 -16.34 -18.36
C LEU A 31 9.29 -16.58 -19.86
N GLU A 32 10.32 -17.06 -20.58
CA GLU A 32 10.17 -17.43 -21.99
C GLU A 32 9.18 -18.57 -22.18
N ALA A 33 9.25 -19.62 -21.37
CA ALA A 33 8.35 -20.76 -21.49
C ALA A 33 6.88 -20.34 -21.29
N VAL A 34 6.63 -19.46 -20.31
CA VAL A 34 5.31 -18.88 -20.06
C VAL A 34 4.85 -18.01 -21.24
N TRP A 35 5.75 -17.20 -21.79
CA TRP A 35 5.48 -16.37 -22.97
C TRP A 35 5.11 -17.22 -24.18
N GLN A 36 5.92 -18.23 -24.51
CA GLN A 36 5.66 -19.14 -25.61
C GLN A 36 4.31 -19.83 -25.44
N LYS A 37 4.04 -20.36 -24.25
CA LYS A 37 2.82 -21.11 -23.96
C LYS A 37 1.54 -20.28 -24.07
N HIS A 38 1.49 -19.11 -23.44
CA HIS A 38 0.23 -18.34 -23.37
C HIS A 38 0.07 -17.31 -24.48
N LEU A 39 1.16 -16.74 -24.98
CA LEU A 39 1.10 -15.65 -25.96
C LEU A 39 1.39 -16.10 -27.39
N VAL A 40 2.28 -17.08 -27.59
CA VAL A 40 2.59 -17.60 -28.93
C VAL A 40 1.68 -18.77 -29.30
N GLU A 41 1.56 -19.76 -28.42
CA GLU A 41 0.70 -20.94 -28.63
C GLU A 41 -0.77 -20.67 -28.28
N GLY A 42 -1.06 -19.59 -27.55
CA GLY A 42 -2.42 -19.18 -27.20
C GLY A 42 -3.11 -20.09 -26.17
N LYS A 43 -2.35 -20.78 -25.30
CA LYS A 43 -2.97 -21.61 -24.25
C LYS A 43 -3.77 -20.74 -23.28
N PRO A 44 -4.98 -21.18 -22.88
CA PRO A 44 -5.88 -20.37 -22.07
C PRO A 44 -5.28 -20.06 -20.71
N ILE A 45 -5.53 -18.84 -20.22
CA ILE A 45 -5.19 -18.42 -18.87
C ILE A 45 -6.34 -18.75 -17.91
N HIS A 46 -6.05 -18.86 -16.62
CA HIS A 46 -7.08 -19.13 -15.62
C HIS A 46 -7.87 -17.86 -15.26
N LEU A 47 -8.88 -17.54 -16.08
CA LEU A 47 -9.69 -16.32 -15.95
C LEU A 47 -10.36 -16.16 -14.58
N VAL A 48 -10.77 -17.26 -13.94
CA VAL A 48 -11.37 -17.21 -12.59
C VAL A 48 -10.41 -16.57 -11.59
N PHE A 49 -9.13 -16.94 -11.63
CA PHE A 49 -8.12 -16.34 -10.76
C PHE A 49 -7.82 -14.89 -11.14
N LEU A 50 -7.88 -14.53 -12.43
CA LEU A 50 -7.71 -13.14 -12.86
C LEU A 50 -8.85 -12.26 -12.33
N PHE A 51 -10.10 -12.66 -12.49
CA PHE A 51 -11.25 -11.91 -11.98
C PHE A 51 -11.26 -11.85 -10.45
N ALA A 52 -10.93 -12.95 -9.77
CA ALA A 52 -10.78 -12.95 -8.31
C ALA A 52 -9.67 -11.98 -7.86
N SER A 53 -8.53 -11.97 -8.54
CA SER A 53 -7.42 -11.06 -8.24
C SER A 53 -7.84 -9.59 -8.41
N ILE A 54 -8.53 -9.25 -9.50
CA ILE A 54 -9.07 -7.90 -9.75
C ILE A 54 -10.06 -7.50 -8.66
N PHE A 55 -11.03 -8.37 -8.35
CA PHE A 55 -12.05 -8.08 -7.35
C PHE A 55 -11.45 -7.88 -5.96
N LEU A 56 -10.56 -8.76 -5.52
CA LEU A 56 -9.90 -8.67 -4.22
C LEU A 56 -9.02 -7.43 -4.12
N PHE A 57 -8.26 -7.11 -5.17
CA PHE A 57 -7.46 -5.89 -5.18
C PHE A 57 -8.35 -4.64 -5.10
N PHE A 58 -9.45 -4.62 -5.86
CA PHE A 58 -10.42 -3.53 -5.84
C PHE A 58 -11.00 -3.31 -4.44
N LEU A 59 -11.35 -4.39 -3.72
CA LEU A 59 -11.79 -4.29 -2.31
C LEU A 59 -10.69 -3.70 -1.41
N GLY A 60 -9.42 -4.08 -1.60
CA GLY A 60 -8.29 -3.49 -0.88
C GLY A 60 -8.12 -1.99 -1.14
N VAL A 61 -8.30 -1.56 -2.39
CA VAL A 61 -8.28 -0.13 -2.77
C VAL A 61 -9.45 0.62 -2.12
N CYS A 62 -10.66 0.08 -2.19
CA CYS A 62 -11.83 0.64 -1.51
C CYS A 62 -11.60 0.78 -0.01
N GLY A 63 -11.06 -0.24 0.66
CA GLY A 63 -10.70 -0.19 2.08
C GLY A 63 -9.73 0.94 2.40
N THR A 64 -8.71 1.15 1.54
CA THR A 64 -7.76 2.27 1.68
C THR A 64 -8.47 3.64 1.61
N ILE A 65 -9.43 3.79 0.70
CA ILE A 65 -10.17 5.05 0.55
C ILE A 65 -11.16 5.26 1.71
N ILE A 66 -11.83 4.20 2.16
CA ILE A 66 -12.74 4.23 3.32
C ILE A 66 -11.97 4.60 4.60
N ARG A 67 -10.80 4.00 4.82
CA ARG A 67 -9.91 4.36 5.94
C ARG A 67 -9.53 5.83 5.89
N TRP A 68 -9.13 6.32 4.73
CA TRP A 68 -8.82 7.74 4.57
C TRP A 68 -10.05 8.63 4.84
N HIS A 69 -11.24 8.23 4.39
CA HIS A 69 -12.48 8.95 4.69
C HIS A 69 -12.76 9.04 6.19
N LEU A 70 -12.63 7.92 6.90
CA LEU A 70 -12.79 7.85 8.35
C LEU A 70 -11.83 8.81 9.07
N MET A 71 -10.58 8.88 8.62
CA MET A 71 -9.59 9.83 9.15
C MET A 71 -10.01 11.28 8.91
N MET A 72 -10.48 11.61 7.70
CA MET A 72 -10.99 12.94 7.38
C MET A 72 -12.20 13.34 8.24
N LEU A 73 -13.13 12.41 8.47
CA LEU A 73 -14.29 12.62 9.37
C LEU A 73 -13.83 12.87 10.81
N ALA A 74 -12.83 12.12 11.28
CA ALA A 74 -12.29 12.27 12.62
C ALA A 74 -11.54 13.60 12.86
N GLN A 75 -11.32 14.42 11.84
CA GLN A 75 -10.75 15.77 11.97
C GLN A 75 -11.73 16.86 11.53
N ASP A 76 -13.00 16.51 11.34
CA ASP A 76 -14.09 17.42 10.98
C ASP A 76 -13.80 18.20 9.70
N MET A 77 -13.23 17.53 8.70
CA MET A 77 -12.85 18.16 7.43
C MET A 77 -14.04 18.37 6.47
N GLY A 78 -15.25 17.93 6.81
CA GLY A 78 -16.47 18.21 6.02
C GLY A 78 -16.46 17.67 4.57
N ILE A 79 -15.63 16.67 4.27
CA ILE A 79 -15.60 16.05 2.93
C ILE A 79 -16.63 14.92 2.83
N GLY A 80 -17.52 14.98 1.84
CA GLY A 80 -18.51 13.92 1.59
C GLY A 80 -17.88 12.63 1.08
N PHE A 81 -18.48 11.49 1.42
CA PHE A 81 -18.01 10.14 1.07
C PHE A 81 -17.71 9.97 -0.43
N TRP A 82 -18.64 10.38 -1.30
CA TRP A 82 -18.48 10.24 -2.76
C TRP A 82 -17.34 11.10 -3.32
N ASN A 83 -17.11 12.28 -2.75
CA ASN A 83 -15.97 13.10 -3.13
C ASN A 83 -14.65 12.45 -2.67
N THR A 84 -14.65 11.82 -1.49
CA THR A 84 -13.52 11.00 -1.02
C THR A 84 -13.25 9.81 -1.94
N ILE A 85 -14.27 9.07 -2.36
CA ILE A 85 -14.15 7.97 -3.33
C ILE A 85 -13.53 8.47 -4.64
N ARG A 86 -14.08 9.56 -5.19
CA ARG A 86 -13.60 10.16 -6.44
C ARG A 86 -12.12 10.57 -6.36
N ILE A 87 -11.76 11.36 -5.34
CA ILE A 87 -10.39 11.84 -5.16
C ILE A 87 -9.46 10.65 -4.86
N GLY A 88 -9.92 9.67 -4.09
CA GLY A 88 -9.16 8.47 -3.74
C GLY A 88 -8.75 7.67 -4.97
N PHE A 89 -9.68 7.38 -5.88
CA PHE A 89 -9.38 6.65 -7.11
C PHE A 89 -8.58 7.47 -8.12
N ILE A 90 -8.77 8.80 -8.22
CA ILE A 90 -7.88 9.67 -9.01
C ILE A 90 -6.45 9.58 -8.45
N GLY A 91 -6.30 9.67 -7.14
CA GLY A 91 -5.01 9.50 -6.47
C GLY A 91 -4.41 8.12 -6.71
N PHE A 92 -5.23 7.06 -6.66
CA PHE A 92 -4.79 5.70 -6.96
C PHE A 92 -4.27 5.56 -8.41
N PHE A 93 -5.03 6.03 -9.40
CA PHE A 93 -4.61 6.07 -10.81
C PHE A 93 -3.25 6.72 -10.99
N PHE A 94 -3.06 7.89 -10.38
CA PHE A 94 -1.80 8.63 -10.47
C PHE A 94 -0.67 7.99 -9.67
N ASN A 95 -0.92 7.32 -8.54
CA ASN A 95 0.11 6.55 -7.85
C ASN A 95 0.56 5.32 -8.67
N THR A 96 -0.33 4.78 -9.50
CA THR A 96 -0.07 3.61 -10.34
C THR A 96 0.64 3.96 -11.65
N LEU A 97 0.30 5.09 -12.28
CA LEU A 97 0.77 5.44 -13.63
C LEU A 97 1.69 6.67 -13.67
N LEU A 98 1.54 7.64 -12.76
CA LEU A 98 2.37 8.84 -12.82
C LEU A 98 3.73 8.65 -12.15
N PRO A 99 4.68 9.49 -12.59
CA PRO A 99 5.97 9.57 -11.98
C PRO A 99 6.03 9.85 -10.47
N GLY A 100 6.56 8.90 -9.71
CA GLY A 100 7.03 9.07 -8.34
C GLY A 100 6.09 8.41 -7.34
N SER A 101 6.64 7.82 -6.28
CA SER A 101 5.87 7.16 -5.21
C SER A 101 4.89 8.09 -4.47
N VAL A 102 4.88 9.40 -4.77
CA VAL A 102 4.08 10.44 -4.09
C VAL A 102 3.15 11.19 -5.07
N GLY A 103 3.20 10.90 -6.38
CA GLY A 103 2.49 11.69 -7.39
C GLY A 103 0.97 11.76 -7.18
N GLY A 104 0.34 10.61 -6.91
CA GLY A 104 -1.10 10.54 -6.65
C GLY A 104 -1.51 11.20 -5.33
N ASP A 105 -0.64 11.17 -4.32
CA ASP A 105 -0.88 11.84 -3.05
C ASP A 105 -0.78 13.36 -3.14
N LEU A 106 0.08 13.88 -4.03
CA LEU A 106 0.10 15.30 -4.35
C LEU A 106 -1.17 15.74 -5.07
N VAL A 107 -1.69 14.93 -6.00
CA VAL A 107 -2.97 15.21 -6.66
C VAL A 107 -4.11 15.17 -5.65
N LYS A 108 -4.13 14.17 -4.77
CA LYS A 108 -5.08 14.04 -3.66
C LYS A 108 -5.03 15.26 -2.73
N ALA A 109 -3.84 15.71 -2.36
CA ALA A 109 -3.65 16.90 -1.54
C ALA A 109 -4.14 18.18 -2.25
N ALA A 110 -3.78 18.36 -3.53
CA ALA A 110 -4.23 19.51 -4.31
C ALA A 110 -5.77 19.56 -4.44
N ALA A 111 -6.39 18.41 -4.71
CA ALA A 111 -7.84 18.30 -4.83
C ALA A 111 -8.57 18.62 -3.51
N VAL A 112 -8.07 18.11 -2.39
CA VAL A 112 -8.68 18.36 -1.07
C VAL A 112 -8.47 19.81 -0.64
N CYS A 113 -7.25 20.34 -0.78
CA CYS A 113 -6.93 21.71 -0.35
C CYS A 113 -7.69 22.80 -1.10
N LYS A 114 -8.20 22.53 -2.31
CA LYS A 114 -8.95 23.50 -3.10
C LYS A 114 -10.19 24.02 -2.37
N ASN A 115 -10.88 23.15 -1.64
CA ASN A 115 -12.15 23.46 -0.96
C ASN A 115 -12.02 23.46 0.57
N GLN A 116 -10.82 23.62 1.11
CA GLN A 116 -10.55 23.52 2.55
C GLN A 116 -9.83 24.76 3.06
N SER A 117 -10.35 25.35 4.14
CA SER A 117 -9.66 26.41 4.88
C SER A 117 -8.44 25.86 5.63
N ARG A 118 -8.58 24.67 6.22
CA ARG A 118 -7.53 23.97 7.02
C ARG A 118 -6.60 23.11 6.14
N ARG A 119 -5.91 23.73 5.17
CA ARG A 119 -5.05 23.03 4.19
C ARG A 119 -3.91 22.22 4.82
N SER A 120 -3.25 22.76 5.84
CA SER A 120 -2.15 22.07 6.54
C SER A 120 -2.59 20.78 7.22
N VAL A 121 -3.78 20.80 7.84
CA VAL A 121 -4.41 19.62 8.44
C VAL A 121 -4.73 18.59 7.35
N ALA A 122 -5.34 19.02 6.24
CA ALA A 122 -5.68 18.13 5.13
C ALA A 122 -4.45 17.37 4.58
N VAL A 123 -3.34 18.08 4.34
CA VAL A 123 -2.07 17.48 3.89
C VAL A 123 -1.53 16.51 4.95
N THR A 124 -1.55 16.92 6.21
CA THR A 124 -1.12 16.07 7.33
C THR A 124 -1.94 14.77 7.42
N ILE A 125 -3.25 14.82 7.20
CA ILE A 125 -4.09 13.61 7.20
C ILE A 125 -3.66 12.64 6.09
N ILE A 126 -3.30 13.13 4.91
CA ILE A 126 -2.81 12.29 3.81
C ILE A 126 -1.47 11.63 4.18
N LEU A 127 -0.56 12.38 4.81
CA LEU A 127 0.72 11.83 5.29
C LEU A 127 0.51 10.78 6.40
N LEU A 128 -0.38 11.06 7.35
CA LEU A 128 -0.73 10.12 8.41
C LEU A 128 -1.44 8.89 7.86
N ASP A 129 -2.27 9.05 6.83
CA ASP A 129 -2.91 7.93 6.16
C ASP A 129 -1.87 6.95 5.58
N ARG A 130 -0.81 7.46 4.95
CA ARG A 130 0.32 6.64 4.51
C ARG A 130 1.10 6.02 5.68
N ALA A 131 1.37 6.80 6.71
CA ALA A 131 2.09 6.32 7.89
C ALA A 131 1.34 5.15 8.52
N ILE A 132 0.02 5.26 8.69
CA ILE A 132 -0.85 4.21 9.23
C ILE A 132 -0.91 2.99 8.30
N ALA A 133 -0.95 3.18 6.98
CA ALA A 133 -0.92 2.07 6.04
C ALA A 133 0.38 1.26 6.14
N LEU A 134 1.54 1.93 6.15
CA LEU A 134 2.84 1.28 6.30
C LEU A 134 2.99 0.62 7.67
N TRP A 135 2.53 1.29 8.72
CA TRP A 135 2.51 0.72 10.06
C TRP A 135 1.60 -0.51 10.16
N GLY A 136 0.40 -0.43 9.59
CA GLY A 136 -0.54 -1.54 9.50
C GLY A 136 0.08 -2.74 8.78
N LEU A 137 0.82 -2.49 7.70
CA LEU A 137 1.55 -3.51 6.95
C LEU A 137 2.66 -4.17 7.77
N ILE A 138 3.47 -3.37 8.48
CA ILE A 138 4.55 -3.87 9.34
C ILE A 138 3.96 -4.71 10.50
N PHE A 139 2.89 -4.23 11.13
CA PHE A 139 2.19 -4.98 12.18
C PHE A 139 1.56 -6.27 11.65
N PHE A 140 0.93 -6.22 10.48
CA PHE A 140 0.37 -7.39 9.82
C PHE A 140 1.46 -8.41 9.50
N SER A 141 2.58 -7.97 8.91
CA SER A 141 3.75 -8.82 8.62
C SER A 141 4.36 -9.42 9.89
N GLY A 142 4.43 -8.65 10.98
CA GLY A 142 4.91 -9.13 12.27
C GLY A 142 3.98 -10.16 12.88
N ALA A 143 2.67 -9.95 12.81
CA ALA A 143 1.67 -10.87 13.32
C ALA A 143 1.66 -12.20 12.55
N THR A 144 1.62 -12.16 11.20
CA THR A 144 1.70 -13.39 10.40
C THR A 144 3.04 -14.08 10.58
N GLY A 145 4.15 -13.33 10.63
CA GLY A 145 5.47 -13.85 10.93
C GLY A 145 5.58 -14.55 12.29
N ALA A 146 5.00 -13.96 13.34
CA ALA A 146 4.96 -14.56 14.68
C ALA A 146 4.18 -15.87 14.68
N ILE A 147 3.00 -15.90 14.04
CA ILE A 147 2.19 -17.13 13.94
C ILE A 147 3.01 -18.25 13.30
N PHE A 148 3.71 -17.97 12.20
CA PHE A 148 4.57 -18.94 11.51
C PHE A 148 5.76 -19.40 12.36
N LEU A 149 6.37 -18.47 13.09
CA LEU A 149 7.50 -18.77 13.96
C LEU A 149 7.08 -19.67 15.13
N PHE A 150 5.99 -19.34 15.81
CA PHE A 150 5.50 -20.09 16.98
C PHE A 150 4.86 -21.43 16.61
N ALA A 151 4.21 -21.51 15.45
CA ALA A 151 3.65 -22.77 14.95
C ALA A 151 4.70 -23.72 14.35
N GLY A 152 5.98 -23.32 14.30
CA GLY A 152 7.07 -24.18 13.81
C GLY A 152 7.08 -24.35 12.28
N TYR A 153 6.36 -23.52 11.53
CA TYR A 153 6.31 -23.58 10.06
C TYR A 153 7.58 -23.06 9.37
N LEU A 154 8.46 -22.36 10.11
CA LEU A 154 9.73 -21.88 9.59
C LEU A 154 10.84 -22.93 9.78
N GLY A 155 11.00 -23.80 8.77
CA GLY A 155 12.05 -24.82 8.72
C GLY A 155 13.48 -24.26 8.62
N GLU A 156 14.41 -25.09 8.11
CA GLU A 156 15.83 -24.74 7.89
C GLU A 156 16.19 -24.56 6.40
N GLY A 157 15.19 -24.24 5.56
CA GLY A 157 15.39 -24.03 4.13
C GLY A 157 16.18 -22.76 3.77
N ASN A 158 16.45 -22.60 2.49
CA ASN A 158 17.11 -21.42 1.93
C ASN A 158 16.34 -20.15 2.32
N GLY A 159 16.98 -19.20 2.99
CA GLY A 159 16.31 -17.96 3.43
C GLY A 159 15.48 -18.08 4.71
N ALA A 160 15.43 -19.24 5.37
CA ALA A 160 14.76 -19.37 6.67
C ALA A 160 15.42 -18.49 7.74
N ALA A 161 16.75 -18.41 7.78
CA ALA A 161 17.48 -17.54 8.71
C ALA A 161 17.16 -16.05 8.45
N ALA A 162 17.12 -15.63 7.18
CA ALA A 162 16.77 -14.28 6.78
C ALA A 162 15.31 -13.96 7.17
N THR A 163 14.38 -14.86 6.86
CA THR A 163 12.96 -14.75 7.21
C THR A 163 12.76 -14.63 8.72
N LYS A 164 13.39 -15.52 9.53
CA LYS A 164 13.38 -15.45 10.99
C LYS A 164 13.95 -14.12 11.51
N SER A 165 15.00 -13.60 10.89
CA SER A 165 15.63 -12.33 11.29
C SER A 165 14.72 -11.14 10.99
N ILE A 166 14.11 -11.10 9.80
CA ILE A 166 13.14 -10.06 9.42
C ILE A 166 11.94 -10.09 10.36
N ILE A 167 11.39 -11.27 10.68
CA ILE A 167 10.28 -11.39 11.62
C ILE A 167 10.66 -10.84 13.00
N LYS A 168 11.84 -11.19 13.53
CA LYS A 168 12.33 -10.67 14.82
C LYS A 168 12.50 -9.14 14.80
N ILE A 169 13.06 -8.59 13.73
CA ILE A 169 13.21 -7.13 13.55
C ILE A 169 11.84 -6.46 13.53
N THR A 170 10.91 -6.99 12.72
CA THR A 170 9.54 -6.49 12.62
C THR A 170 8.83 -6.55 13.97
N LEU A 171 8.92 -7.66 14.70
CA LEU A 171 8.32 -7.80 16.04
C LEU A 171 8.94 -6.84 17.05
N SER A 172 10.27 -6.63 16.98
CA SER A 172 10.97 -5.67 17.84
C SER A 172 10.51 -4.24 17.54
N PHE A 173 10.37 -3.89 16.27
CA PHE A 173 9.82 -2.61 15.83
C PHE A 173 8.38 -2.43 16.31
N CYS A 174 7.51 -3.44 16.14
CA CYS A 174 6.14 -3.40 16.65
C CYS A 174 6.10 -3.24 18.18
N GLY A 175 6.97 -3.93 18.92
CA GLY A 175 7.08 -3.83 20.37
C GLY A 175 7.52 -2.44 20.84
N ILE A 176 8.61 -1.90 20.26
CA ILE A 176 9.14 -0.56 20.58
C ILE A 176 8.06 0.50 20.33
N THR A 177 7.43 0.42 19.17
CA THR A 177 6.53 1.48 18.72
C THR A 177 5.14 1.36 19.36
N GLY A 178 4.68 0.14 19.68
CA GLY A 178 3.53 -0.11 20.54
C GLY A 178 3.73 0.36 21.97
N LEU A 179 4.91 0.14 22.55
CA LEU A 179 5.29 0.71 23.85
C LEU A 179 5.30 2.24 23.80
N GLY A 180 5.86 2.82 22.72
CA GLY A 180 5.81 4.25 22.48
C GLY A 180 4.37 4.79 22.47
N TRP A 181 3.47 4.13 21.74
CA TRP A 181 2.04 4.49 21.71
C TRP A 181 1.37 4.41 23.08
N PHE A 182 1.72 3.41 23.89
CA PHE A 182 1.23 3.23 25.25
C PHE A 182 1.73 4.35 26.18
N VAL A 183 3.04 4.61 26.20
CA VAL A 183 3.67 5.69 26.99
C VAL A 183 3.14 7.06 26.60
N LEU A 184 2.93 7.30 25.30
CA LEU A 184 2.28 8.52 24.81
C LEU A 184 0.87 8.70 25.37
N GLY A 185 0.15 7.63 25.70
CA GLY A 185 -1.18 7.71 26.32
C GLY A 185 -1.20 8.31 27.73
N TRP A 186 -0.07 8.29 28.44
CA TRP A 186 0.05 8.86 29.78
C TRP A 186 0.56 10.32 29.78
N LEU A 187 0.90 10.87 28.62
CA LEU A 187 1.35 12.25 28.52
C LEU A 187 0.15 13.21 28.65
N PRO A 188 0.18 14.14 29.63
CA PRO A 188 -0.87 15.13 29.77
C PRO A 188 -0.82 16.15 28.62
N GLN A 189 -1.98 16.68 28.24
CA GLN A 189 -2.14 17.57 27.09
C GLN A 189 -1.18 18.77 27.10
N TRP A 190 -0.92 19.37 28.25
CA TRP A 190 0.01 20.50 28.38
C TRP A 190 1.45 20.19 27.94
N ARG A 191 1.93 18.93 28.09
CA ARG A 191 3.27 18.54 27.62
C ARG A 191 3.32 18.46 26.10
N VAL A 192 2.22 18.05 25.49
CA VAL A 192 2.07 17.93 24.04
C VAL A 192 2.06 19.31 23.39
N GLU A 193 1.30 20.25 23.96
CA GLU A 193 1.26 21.65 23.52
C GLU A 193 2.60 22.35 23.75
N ARG A 194 3.27 22.10 24.89
CA ARG A 194 4.63 22.61 25.14
C ARG A 194 5.64 22.07 24.12
N PHE A 195 5.53 20.80 23.74
CA PHE A 195 6.38 20.20 22.73
C PHE A 195 6.11 20.80 21.35
N GLU A 196 4.84 21.01 20.98
CA GLU A 196 4.46 21.71 19.76
C GLU A 196 5.08 23.12 19.70
N GLY A 197 4.97 23.91 20.77
CA GLY A 197 5.55 25.25 20.84
C GLY A 197 7.09 25.27 20.79
N ARG A 198 7.75 24.16 21.14
CA ARG A 198 9.18 23.97 20.85
C ARG A 198 9.39 23.60 19.38
N LEU A 199 8.61 22.66 18.86
CA LEU A 199 8.77 22.17 17.50
C LEU A 199 8.59 23.30 16.47
N ARG A 200 7.62 24.20 16.67
CA ARG A 200 7.44 25.41 15.84
C ARG A 200 8.64 26.36 15.83
N ARG A 201 9.48 26.34 16.86
CA ARG A 201 10.70 27.17 16.93
C ARG A 201 11.86 26.58 16.14
N TRP A 202 11.93 25.26 16.04
CA TRP A 202 13.06 24.55 15.41
C TRP A 202 12.74 24.01 14.02
N VAL A 203 11.47 23.79 13.71
CA VAL A 203 11.01 23.16 12.47
C VAL A 203 9.83 23.94 11.89
N ALA A 204 9.72 23.94 10.56
CA ALA A 204 8.64 24.59 9.84
C ALA A 204 7.25 24.14 10.34
N GLY A 205 6.27 25.05 10.24
CA GLY A 205 4.88 24.85 10.67
C GLY A 205 4.22 23.50 10.31
N PRO A 206 4.50 22.87 9.14
CA PRO A 206 3.93 21.56 8.80
C PRO A 206 4.30 20.42 9.76
N ALA A 207 5.51 20.42 10.34
CA ALA A 207 5.93 19.38 11.27
C ALA A 207 5.20 19.49 12.62
N ALA A 208 4.97 20.72 13.08
CA ALA A 208 4.17 20.98 14.27
C ALA A 208 2.70 20.58 14.07
N GLU A 209 2.14 20.86 12.89
CA GLU A 209 0.78 20.42 12.55
C GLU A 209 0.68 18.90 12.46
N PHE A 210 1.72 18.24 11.95
CA PHE A 210 1.82 16.78 11.94
C PHE A 210 1.74 16.19 13.34
N TRP A 211 2.54 16.73 14.27
CA TRP A 211 2.53 16.32 15.67
C TRP A 211 1.15 16.48 16.32
N LEU A 212 0.53 17.66 16.16
CA LEU A 212 -0.80 17.91 16.72
C LEU A 212 -1.87 16.98 16.15
N THR A 213 -1.88 16.78 14.83
CA THR A 213 -2.87 15.94 14.18
C THR A 213 -2.68 14.48 14.58
N PHE A 214 -1.43 14.01 14.67
CA PHE A 214 -1.09 12.70 15.21
C PHE A 214 -1.63 12.52 16.64
N TRP A 215 -1.38 13.50 17.51
CA TRP A 215 -1.89 13.46 18.88
C TRP A 215 -3.43 13.43 18.94
N ARG A 216 -4.11 14.25 18.12
CA ARG A 216 -5.58 14.23 18.03
C ARG A 216 -6.12 12.85 17.64
N TYR A 217 -5.45 12.12 16.75
CA TYR A 217 -5.81 10.73 16.45
C TYR A 217 -5.53 9.79 17.61
N ARG A 218 -4.42 9.97 18.34
CA ARG A 218 -4.11 9.20 19.55
C ARG A 218 -5.21 9.32 20.61
N CYS A 219 -5.86 10.47 20.71
CA CYS A 219 -7.01 10.72 21.58
C CYS A 219 -8.34 10.12 21.06
N LYS A 220 -8.37 9.61 19.82
CA LYS A 220 -9.54 8.94 19.21
C LYS A 220 -9.22 7.45 18.97
N PRO A 221 -9.06 6.62 20.03
CA PRO A 221 -8.56 5.24 19.91
C PRO A 221 -9.45 4.36 19.03
N LEU A 222 -10.78 4.60 19.02
CA LEU A 222 -11.71 3.87 18.15
C LEU A 222 -11.41 4.10 16.67
N VAL A 223 -11.10 5.33 16.27
CA VAL A 223 -10.74 5.68 14.88
C VAL A 223 -9.44 5.00 14.47
N VAL A 224 -8.45 4.98 15.37
CA VAL A 224 -7.16 4.31 15.13
C VAL A 224 -7.36 2.80 14.98
N MET A 225 -8.13 2.19 15.89
CA MET A 225 -8.45 0.75 15.84
C MET A 225 -9.19 0.39 14.55
N GLN A 226 -10.23 1.14 14.18
CA GLN A 226 -10.95 0.95 12.92
C GLN A 226 -10.02 1.10 11.71
N SER A 227 -9.14 2.11 11.72
CA SER A 227 -8.16 2.32 10.64
C SER A 227 -7.18 1.15 10.50
N LEU A 228 -6.72 0.59 11.62
CA LEU A 228 -5.87 -0.60 11.63
C LEU A 228 -6.61 -1.84 11.13
N LEU A 229 -7.85 -2.08 11.59
CA LEU A 229 -8.67 -3.19 11.14
C LEU A 229 -8.95 -3.12 9.63
N ILE A 230 -9.33 -1.95 9.12
CA ILE A 230 -9.54 -1.75 7.68
C ILE A 230 -8.22 -1.99 6.91
N SER A 231 -7.08 -1.56 7.45
CA SER A 231 -5.77 -1.82 6.84
C SER A 231 -5.45 -3.31 6.79
N TRP A 232 -5.69 -4.04 7.88
CA TRP A 232 -5.45 -5.49 7.96
C TRP A 232 -6.37 -6.26 7.01
N THR A 233 -7.66 -5.94 6.95
CA THR A 233 -8.57 -6.50 5.95
C THR A 233 -8.06 -6.20 4.53
N GLY A 234 -7.57 -4.97 4.29
CA GLY A 234 -6.91 -4.61 3.05
C GLY A 234 -5.69 -5.49 2.72
N HIS A 235 -4.81 -5.73 3.69
CA HIS A 235 -3.64 -6.60 3.49
C HIS A 235 -4.01 -8.07 3.24
N VAL A 236 -5.08 -8.57 3.86
CA VAL A 236 -5.66 -9.90 3.53
C VAL A 236 -6.13 -9.91 2.08
N CYS A 237 -6.93 -8.92 1.65
CA CYS A 237 -7.38 -8.81 0.27
C CYS A 237 -6.22 -8.72 -0.74
N LEU A 238 -5.18 -7.94 -0.43
CA LEU A 238 -3.99 -7.82 -1.27
C LEU A 238 -3.20 -9.13 -1.36
N THR A 239 -3.09 -9.86 -0.25
CA THR A 239 -2.42 -11.19 -0.22
C THR A 239 -3.18 -12.20 -1.05
N LEU A 240 -4.51 -12.28 -0.88
CA LEU A 240 -5.36 -13.17 -1.68
C LEU A 240 -5.33 -12.79 -3.16
N SER A 241 -5.36 -11.49 -3.46
CA SER A 241 -5.23 -10.98 -4.83
C SER A 241 -3.93 -11.40 -5.48
N PHE A 242 -2.81 -11.29 -4.76
CA PHE A 242 -1.49 -11.72 -5.24
C PHE A 242 -1.41 -13.24 -5.43
N TYR A 243 -1.97 -14.02 -4.50
CA TYR A 243 -2.06 -15.48 -4.66
C TYR A 243 -2.87 -15.85 -5.91
N CYS A 244 -4.01 -15.21 -6.13
CA CYS A 244 -4.78 -15.40 -7.37
C CYS A 244 -3.96 -14.97 -8.60
N ALA A 245 -3.21 -13.86 -8.54
CA ALA A 245 -2.35 -13.42 -9.63
C ALA A 245 -1.27 -14.47 -9.98
N ALA A 246 -0.67 -15.10 -8.97
CA ALA A 246 0.29 -16.19 -9.15
C ALA A 246 -0.32 -17.43 -9.84
N GLN A 247 -1.64 -17.61 -9.73
CA GLN A 247 -2.36 -18.75 -10.31
C GLN A 247 -2.85 -18.49 -11.75
N VAL A 248 -2.82 -17.25 -12.26
CA VAL A 248 -3.39 -16.90 -13.58
C VAL A 248 -2.70 -17.62 -14.73
N LEU A 249 -1.37 -17.69 -14.66
CA LEU A 249 -0.47 -18.24 -15.69
C LEU A 249 0.29 -19.48 -15.18
N ARG A 250 -0.21 -20.10 -14.10
CA ARG A 250 0.38 -21.29 -13.52
C ARG A 250 -0.23 -22.51 -14.17
N ASP A 251 0.62 -23.44 -14.58
CA ASP A 251 0.23 -24.80 -14.91
C ASP A 251 0.83 -25.77 -13.88
N ASP A 252 1.93 -26.43 -14.23
CA ASP A 252 2.58 -27.44 -13.40
C ASP A 252 3.71 -26.88 -12.53
N GLN A 253 4.01 -25.57 -12.66
CA GLN A 253 5.07 -24.94 -11.89
C GLN A 253 4.74 -24.94 -10.39
N SER A 254 5.78 -25.17 -9.58
CA SER A 254 5.68 -25.08 -8.13
C SER A 254 5.66 -23.61 -7.71
N ILE A 255 4.64 -23.23 -6.94
CA ILE A 255 4.55 -21.92 -6.28
C ILE A 255 4.29 -22.13 -4.79
N PRO A 256 4.63 -21.13 -3.93
CA PRO A 256 4.32 -21.21 -2.52
C PRO A 256 2.82 -21.37 -2.29
N ASN A 257 2.44 -22.09 -1.23
CA ASN A 257 1.04 -22.28 -0.90
C ASN A 257 0.41 -20.98 -0.36
N LEU A 258 -0.92 -20.98 -0.17
CA LEU A 258 -1.64 -19.80 0.29
C LEU A 258 -1.16 -19.29 1.66
N LEU A 259 -0.82 -20.20 2.58
CA LEU A 259 -0.31 -19.80 3.90
C LEU A 259 1.04 -19.10 3.75
N GLU A 260 1.96 -19.64 2.96
CA GLU A 260 3.26 -19.01 2.69
C GLU A 260 3.12 -17.61 2.06
N HIS A 261 2.07 -17.39 1.25
CA HIS A 261 1.76 -16.06 0.72
C HIS A 261 1.42 -15.03 1.80
N PHE A 262 0.80 -15.42 2.93
CA PHE A 262 0.58 -14.52 4.07
C PHE A 262 1.87 -14.11 4.79
N LEU A 263 3.00 -14.75 4.47
CA LEU A 263 4.33 -14.35 4.91
C LEU A 263 5.08 -13.60 3.81
N ILE A 264 5.03 -14.08 2.57
CA ILE A 264 5.74 -13.51 1.42
C ILE A 264 5.16 -12.15 1.03
N VAL A 265 3.83 -12.02 0.91
CA VAL A 265 3.21 -10.82 0.34
C VAL A 265 3.42 -9.58 1.20
N PRO A 266 3.23 -9.62 2.54
CA PRO A 266 3.51 -8.45 3.36
C PRO A 266 4.97 -7.98 3.25
N LEU A 267 5.94 -8.92 3.21
CA LEU A 267 7.35 -8.61 3.02
C LEU A 267 7.62 -7.99 1.64
N GLY A 268 7.03 -8.56 0.59
CA GLY A 268 7.13 -8.03 -0.76
C GLY A 268 6.54 -6.62 -0.89
N LEU A 269 5.43 -6.34 -0.22
CA LEU A 269 4.83 -5.00 -0.17
C LEU A 269 5.69 -4.00 0.59
N VAL A 270 6.40 -4.40 1.65
CA VAL A 270 7.37 -3.53 2.34
C VAL A 270 8.54 -3.19 1.41
N ILE A 271 9.06 -4.17 0.66
CA ILE A 271 10.10 -3.95 -0.36
C ILE A 271 9.58 -2.98 -1.44
N GLN A 272 8.37 -3.21 -1.93
CA GLN A 272 7.73 -2.42 -2.99
C GLN A 272 7.42 -0.98 -2.55
N ALA A 273 7.18 -0.74 -1.25
CA ALA A 273 6.92 0.58 -0.68
C ALA A 273 8.14 1.52 -0.71
N THR A 274 9.30 1.04 -1.16
CA THR A 274 10.54 1.84 -1.26
C THR A 274 10.35 3.08 -2.15
N PRO A 275 10.49 4.31 -1.62
CA PRO A 275 10.14 5.53 -2.35
C PRO A 275 10.96 5.80 -3.62
N MET A 276 12.12 5.15 -3.78
CA MET A 276 13.03 5.32 -4.91
C MET A 276 12.49 4.75 -6.22
N PHE A 277 11.55 3.80 -6.17
CA PHE A 277 11.02 3.10 -7.33
C PHE A 277 9.55 3.50 -7.58
N PRO A 278 9.27 4.32 -8.61
CA PRO A 278 7.90 4.71 -8.97
C PRO A 278 7.00 3.49 -9.20
N GLY A 279 5.85 3.44 -8.54
CA GLY A 279 4.93 2.28 -8.60
C GLY A 279 5.58 0.94 -8.20
N GLY A 280 6.71 0.98 -7.49
CA GLY A 280 7.49 -0.20 -7.15
C GLY A 280 8.03 -0.98 -8.35
N ALA A 281 8.13 -0.37 -9.53
CA ALA A 281 8.60 -1.03 -10.75
C ALA A 281 10.04 -1.53 -10.61
N GLY A 282 10.26 -2.80 -10.96
CA GLY A 282 11.55 -3.46 -10.86
C GLY A 282 11.84 -3.98 -9.46
N ILE A 283 11.73 -3.13 -8.43
CA ILE A 283 12.01 -3.54 -7.04
C ILE A 283 10.99 -4.54 -6.51
N GLY A 284 9.71 -4.40 -6.91
CA GLY A 284 8.65 -5.34 -6.57
C GLY A 284 8.93 -6.70 -7.18
N GLU A 285 9.14 -6.77 -8.49
CA GLU A 285 9.42 -8.01 -9.21
C GLU A 285 10.71 -8.67 -8.70
N PHE A 286 11.76 -7.88 -8.47
CA PHE A 286 13.01 -8.36 -7.88
C PHE A 286 12.78 -8.99 -6.51
N GLY A 287 12.05 -8.29 -5.64
CA GLY A 287 11.76 -8.68 -4.27
C GLY A 287 10.88 -9.92 -4.18
N PHE A 288 9.78 -9.96 -4.94
CA PHE A 288 8.90 -11.12 -5.00
C PHE A 288 9.58 -12.36 -5.57
N GLY A 289 10.38 -12.20 -6.64
CA GLY A 289 11.19 -13.32 -7.14
C GLY A 289 12.17 -13.84 -6.10
N ALA A 290 12.87 -12.96 -5.38
CA ALA A 290 13.80 -13.36 -4.32
C ALA A 290 13.07 -14.07 -3.18
N LEU A 291 11.93 -13.56 -2.74
CA LEU A 291 11.13 -14.19 -1.70
C LEU A 291 10.62 -15.57 -2.13
N TYR A 292 10.14 -15.74 -3.36
CA TYR A 292 9.73 -17.07 -3.86
C TYR A 292 10.88 -18.08 -3.83
N SER A 293 12.10 -17.65 -4.16
CA SER A 293 13.28 -18.52 -4.06
C SER A 293 13.63 -18.94 -2.63
N TRP A 294 13.28 -18.13 -1.62
CA TRP A 294 13.43 -18.51 -0.20
C TRP A 294 12.41 -19.57 0.24
N PHE A 295 11.33 -19.75 -0.51
CA PHE A 295 10.34 -20.81 -0.26
C PHE A 295 10.53 -21.99 -1.22
N GLY A 296 11.72 -22.14 -1.82
CA GLY A 296 12.07 -23.29 -2.65
C GLY A 296 11.41 -23.33 -4.02
N THR A 297 10.92 -22.18 -4.50
CA THR A 297 10.26 -22.06 -5.81
C THR A 297 11.08 -21.20 -6.77
N ASP A 298 10.87 -21.36 -8.07
CA ASP A 298 11.64 -20.63 -9.06
C ASP A 298 11.39 -19.12 -8.97
N ARG A 299 12.49 -18.36 -9.05
CA ARG A 299 12.47 -16.89 -8.99
C ARG A 299 11.52 -16.29 -10.02
N ALA A 300 11.48 -16.87 -11.21
CA ALA A 300 10.65 -16.43 -12.32
C ALA A 300 9.14 -16.47 -11.97
N MET A 301 8.69 -17.39 -11.12
CA MET A 301 7.28 -17.47 -10.71
C MET A 301 6.88 -16.28 -9.83
N GLY A 302 7.75 -15.86 -8.91
CA GLY A 302 7.51 -14.66 -8.09
C GLY A 302 7.54 -13.37 -8.92
N VAL A 303 8.43 -13.31 -9.92
CA VAL A 303 8.46 -12.22 -10.91
C VAL A 303 7.16 -12.17 -11.70
N LEU A 304 6.71 -13.31 -12.22
CA LEU A 304 5.49 -13.44 -13.01
C LEU A 304 4.25 -13.02 -12.21
N ALA A 305 4.10 -13.52 -10.98
CA ALA A 305 3.01 -13.12 -10.09
C ALA A 305 2.97 -11.60 -9.86
N SER A 306 4.14 -10.98 -9.64
CA SER A 306 4.26 -9.52 -9.51
C SER A 306 3.88 -8.77 -10.79
N LEU A 307 4.24 -9.29 -11.96
CA LEU A 307 3.87 -8.70 -13.26
C LEU A 307 2.36 -8.79 -13.51
N VAL A 308 1.74 -9.94 -13.23
CA VAL A 308 0.28 -10.10 -13.32
C VAL A 308 -0.41 -9.15 -12.33
N GLN A 309 0.08 -9.05 -11.10
CA GLN A 309 -0.45 -8.12 -10.10
C GLN A 309 -0.34 -6.67 -10.59
N ARG A 310 0.75 -6.30 -11.25
CA ARG A 310 0.93 -4.97 -11.84
C ARG A 310 -0.11 -4.70 -12.92
N LEU A 311 -0.40 -5.66 -13.79
CA LEU A 311 -1.48 -5.53 -14.78
C LEU A 311 -2.85 -5.33 -14.10
N VAL A 312 -3.13 -6.07 -13.03
CA VAL A 312 -4.35 -5.88 -12.21
C VAL A 312 -4.43 -4.46 -11.66
N THR A 313 -3.32 -3.91 -11.13
CA THR A 313 -3.30 -2.53 -10.64
C THR A 313 -3.59 -1.51 -11.75
N TRP A 314 -3.07 -1.75 -12.96
CA TRP A 314 -3.28 -0.88 -14.13
C TRP A 314 -4.73 -0.93 -14.61
N ILE A 315 -5.31 -2.14 -14.72
CA ILE A 315 -6.71 -2.33 -15.10
C ILE A 315 -7.63 -1.54 -14.16
N ILE A 316 -7.43 -1.67 -12.85
CA ILE A 316 -8.26 -0.99 -11.85
C ILE A 316 -8.02 0.53 -11.88
N GLY A 317 -6.75 0.97 -11.97
CA GLY A 317 -6.42 2.38 -12.03
C GLY A 317 -7.06 3.08 -13.23
N ILE A 318 -6.87 2.51 -14.42
CA ILE A 318 -7.38 3.07 -15.68
C ILE A 318 -8.91 3.05 -15.70
N SER A 319 -9.54 1.90 -15.39
CA SER A 319 -11.00 1.78 -15.39
C SER A 319 -11.66 2.74 -14.39
N ALA A 320 -11.14 2.84 -13.17
CA ALA A 320 -11.66 3.76 -12.16
C ALA A 320 -11.54 5.23 -12.61
N TYR A 321 -10.41 5.61 -13.21
CA TYR A 321 -10.23 6.96 -13.74
C TYR A 321 -11.22 7.29 -14.86
N LEU A 322 -11.39 6.38 -15.83
CA LEU A 322 -12.34 6.54 -16.94
C LEU A 322 -13.78 6.71 -16.45
N VAL A 323 -14.21 5.90 -15.47
CA VAL A 323 -15.54 6.03 -14.85
C VAL A 323 -15.67 7.40 -14.17
N ILE A 324 -14.64 7.85 -13.45
CA ILE A 324 -14.69 9.09 -12.67
C ILE A 324 -14.72 10.36 -13.52
N ILE A 325 -14.04 10.37 -14.66
CA ILE A 325 -14.11 11.50 -15.60
C ILE A 325 -15.44 11.55 -16.35
N ALA A 326 -16.09 10.40 -16.53
CA ALA A 326 -17.42 10.31 -17.14
C ALA A 326 -18.55 10.72 -16.18
N LEU A 327 -18.37 10.56 -14.86
CA LEU A 327 -19.38 10.92 -13.87
C LEU A 327 -19.45 12.45 -13.63
N PRO A 328 -20.67 13.02 -13.52
CA PRO A 328 -20.84 14.43 -13.20
C PRO A 328 -20.24 14.77 -11.84
N VAL A 329 -19.70 15.97 -11.71
CA VAL A 329 -19.13 16.45 -10.44
C VAL A 329 -20.27 16.58 -9.43
N PRO A 330 -20.19 15.91 -8.27
CA PRO A 330 -21.17 16.11 -7.21
C PRO A 330 -21.22 17.60 -6.87
N LYS A 331 -22.41 18.23 -6.97
CA LYS A 331 -22.60 19.59 -6.47
C LYS A 331 -22.28 19.55 -4.97
N ASN A 332 -21.35 20.39 -4.52
CA ASN A 332 -21.13 20.57 -3.09
C ASN A 332 -22.48 20.89 -2.44
N GLN A 333 -22.90 20.09 -1.47
CA GLN A 333 -23.91 20.54 -0.51
C GLN A 333 -23.25 21.72 0.19
N ALA A 334 -23.64 22.93 -0.20
CA ALA A 334 -23.33 24.12 0.56
C ALA A 334 -23.78 23.81 1.99
N VAL A 335 -22.84 23.90 2.94
CA VAL A 335 -23.17 23.96 4.35
C VAL A 335 -24.26 25.01 4.45
N ALA A 336 -25.45 24.61 4.89
CA ALA A 336 -26.50 25.54 5.23
C ALA A 336 -25.93 26.42 6.36
N GLU A 337 -25.46 27.62 6.00
CA GLU A 337 -25.40 28.73 6.92
C GLU A 337 -26.85 29.01 7.31
N THR A 338 -27.33 28.35 8.37
CA THR A 338 -28.48 28.84 9.11
C THR A 338 -28.07 30.16 9.73
N SER A 339 -28.27 31.23 8.97
CA SER A 339 -28.33 32.59 9.46
C SER A 339 -29.63 32.76 10.26
N ASP A 340 -29.64 32.26 11.49
CA ASP A 340 -30.62 32.66 12.51
C ASP A 340 -29.81 33.35 13.61
N THR A 341 -29.56 34.66 13.52
CA THR A 341 -30.37 35.73 14.12
C THR A 341 -29.68 37.07 13.77
N PRO A 342 -30.38 38.23 13.63
CA PRO A 342 -31.23 38.77 14.71
C PRO A 342 -32.50 39.55 14.28
N SER A 343 -33.52 39.45 15.14
CA SER A 343 -34.33 40.58 15.60
C SER A 343 -34.85 40.28 17.00
#